data_AF-A0A936PQE6-F1
#
_entry.id   AF-A0A936PQE6-F1
#
_cell.length_a   1.000
_cell.length_b   1.000
_cell.length_c   1.000
_cell.angle_alpha   90.00
_cell.angle_beta   90.00
_cell.angle_gamma   90.00
#
_symmetry.space_group_name_H-M   'P 1'
#
loop_
_entity.id
_entity.type
_entity.pdbx_description
1 polymer ?
#
loop_
_entity_poly.entity_id
_entity_poly.type
_entity_poly.pdbx_seq_one_letter_code
_entity_poly.pdbx_strand_id
1 'polypeptide(L)'
;MPREAALRLSLGGLSADLSGVTGLLYNDTRTVGVGAQADEAGDLLLEGLWGGDYTLFVYAEDEGGLSDWVRDEAGEPQVFTLTDGDETAAALSLPKGGAIAATLTDDGGEPAYGAELWATPEDPDGAVLIAEADAEGLLTLRGLTTGRYRLEARRAAYCPNDPGLVSLWWPGEVNDARASWVSVAAGETLSVALSLPRDDDHDGMGDVWEGEHGLDASRDDGDEDADLDGFSNLDEYLLGTDPNEAVKDDRGRCEGCGGDGAGALALGLSAFTLRRRRRRQ
;
A
#
# COMPACT_ATOMS: atom_id res chain seq x y z
N MET A 1 22.29 14.25 -42.60
CA MET A 1 21.85 13.98 -41.23
C MET A 1 20.82 12.88 -41.33
N PRO A 2 20.81 11.89 -40.41
CA PRO A 2 19.72 10.91 -40.38
C PRO A 2 18.39 11.66 -40.22
N ARG A 3 17.30 11.08 -40.76
CA ARG A 3 15.96 11.64 -40.59
C ARG A 3 15.36 11.08 -39.32
N GLU A 4 14.58 11.91 -38.63
CA GLU A 4 13.86 11.49 -37.43
C GLU A 4 12.85 10.40 -37.78
N ALA A 5 12.76 9.39 -36.92
CA ALA A 5 11.76 8.36 -36.95
C ALA A 5 10.55 8.76 -36.08
N ALA A 6 9.43 8.09 -36.29
CA ALA A 6 8.23 8.24 -35.47
C ALA A 6 7.64 6.88 -35.10
N LEU A 7 6.99 6.81 -33.94
CA LEU A 7 6.23 5.65 -33.49
C LEU A 7 4.79 6.07 -33.25
N ARG A 8 3.86 5.47 -34.00
CA ARG A 8 2.42 5.62 -33.80
C ARG A 8 1.87 4.39 -33.08
N LEU A 9 1.21 4.61 -31.96
CA LEU A 9 0.57 3.58 -31.17
C LEU A 9 -0.94 3.78 -31.18
N SER A 10 -1.67 2.69 -31.28
CA SER A 10 -3.12 2.66 -31.05
C SER A 10 -3.39 1.77 -29.84
N LEU A 11 -3.80 2.39 -28.74
CA LEU A 11 -4.02 1.76 -27.44
C LEU A 11 -5.48 1.32 -27.31
N GLY A 12 -5.72 0.20 -26.65
CA GLY A 12 -7.07 -0.30 -26.40
C GLY A 12 -7.14 -1.23 -25.19
N GLY A 13 -8.34 -1.77 -24.91
CA GLY A 13 -8.55 -2.77 -23.87
C GLY A 13 -9.00 -2.22 -22.50
N LEU A 14 -9.03 -0.89 -22.32
CA LEU A 14 -9.43 -0.22 -21.07
C LEU A 14 -10.80 0.48 -21.20
N SER A 15 -10.90 1.72 -20.71
CA SER A 15 -12.06 2.61 -20.83
C SER A 15 -12.31 3.01 -22.31
N ALA A 16 -13.42 3.69 -22.54
CA ALA A 16 -13.78 4.19 -23.88
C ALA A 16 -13.06 5.49 -24.25
N ASP A 17 -12.55 6.22 -23.25
CA ASP A 17 -11.79 7.45 -23.40
C ASP A 17 -10.40 7.20 -22.83
N LEU A 18 -9.39 7.18 -23.68
CA LEU A 18 -8.01 6.91 -23.27
C LEU A 18 -7.16 8.18 -23.18
N SER A 19 -7.78 9.36 -23.17
CA SER A 19 -7.06 10.62 -23.14
C SER A 19 -6.23 10.81 -21.87
N GLY A 20 -6.54 10.12 -20.76
CA GLY A 20 -5.70 10.09 -19.56
C GLY A 20 -4.41 9.27 -19.68
N VAL A 21 -4.30 8.41 -20.70
CA VAL A 21 -3.16 7.49 -20.84
C VAL A 21 -1.93 8.21 -21.38
N THR A 22 -0.80 8.04 -20.71
CA THR A 22 0.49 8.61 -21.14
C THR A 22 1.50 7.49 -21.41
N GLY A 23 2.11 7.52 -22.59
CA GLY A 23 3.21 6.62 -22.96
C GLY A 23 4.55 7.33 -22.89
N LEU A 24 5.55 6.68 -22.29
CA LEU A 24 6.92 7.17 -22.21
C LEU A 24 7.89 6.13 -22.79
N LEU A 25 8.51 6.50 -23.89
CA LEU A 25 9.39 5.62 -24.66
C LEU A 25 10.84 5.83 -24.27
N TYR A 26 11.54 4.75 -23.91
CA TYR A 26 12.94 4.76 -23.49
C TYR A 26 13.83 4.03 -24.49
N ASN A 27 15.02 4.59 -24.76
CA ASN A 27 16.06 3.88 -25.50
C ASN A 27 16.65 2.70 -24.69
N ASP A 28 17.49 1.90 -25.34
CA ASP A 28 18.22 0.76 -24.77
C ASP A 28 18.93 1.04 -23.43
N THR A 29 19.47 2.24 -23.26
CA THR A 29 20.17 2.69 -22.04
C THR A 29 19.26 3.31 -20.99
N ARG A 30 17.96 3.52 -21.29
CA ARG A 30 16.97 4.20 -20.45
C ARG A 30 17.38 5.62 -20.02
N THR A 31 18.18 6.30 -20.84
CA THR A 31 18.72 7.63 -20.53
C THR A 31 17.97 8.77 -21.20
N VAL A 32 17.22 8.47 -22.27
CA VAL A 32 16.42 9.43 -23.03
C VAL A 32 15.00 8.90 -23.13
N GLY A 33 14.04 9.72 -22.72
CA GLY A 33 12.61 9.43 -22.76
C GLY A 33 11.90 10.43 -23.68
N VAL A 34 11.10 9.95 -24.62
CA VAL A 34 10.12 10.78 -25.35
C VAL A 34 8.73 10.33 -24.91
N GLY A 35 7.92 11.26 -24.44
CA GLY A 35 6.59 10.99 -23.94
C GLY A 35 5.51 11.65 -24.79
N ALA A 36 4.36 11.00 -24.88
CA ALA A 36 3.16 11.56 -25.48
C ALA A 36 1.93 11.06 -24.71
N GLN A 37 0.88 11.87 -24.73
CA GLN A 37 -0.43 11.52 -24.19
C GLN A 37 -1.28 10.96 -25.34
N ALA A 38 -2.10 9.96 -25.05
CA ALA A 38 -3.05 9.45 -26.02
C ALA A 38 -4.22 10.43 -26.21
N ASP A 39 -4.88 10.36 -27.36
CA ASP A 39 -6.19 10.99 -27.55
C ASP A 39 -7.33 10.14 -26.98
N GLU A 40 -8.58 10.63 -27.09
CA GLU A 40 -9.77 9.91 -26.61
C GLU A 40 -9.89 8.50 -27.23
N ALA A 41 -9.41 8.32 -28.47
CA ALA A 41 -9.46 7.03 -29.17
C ALA A 41 -8.31 6.09 -28.79
N GLY A 42 -7.34 6.55 -28.00
CA GLY A 42 -6.14 5.80 -27.63
C GLY A 42 -4.99 5.93 -28.63
N ASP A 43 -5.08 6.84 -29.61
CA ASP A 43 -3.99 7.07 -30.56
C ASP A 43 -2.92 7.96 -29.91
N LEU A 44 -1.67 7.53 -30.02
CA LEU A 44 -0.50 8.20 -29.46
C LEU A 44 0.60 8.28 -30.52
N LEU A 45 1.16 9.48 -30.72
CA LEU A 45 2.23 9.72 -31.68
C LEU A 45 3.49 10.23 -30.98
N LEU A 46 4.57 9.48 -31.10
CA LEU A 46 5.91 9.82 -30.59
C LEU A 46 6.81 10.19 -31.76
N GLU A 47 7.21 11.45 -31.83
CA GLU A 47 8.07 11.99 -32.90
C GLU A 47 9.47 12.36 -32.36
N GLY A 48 10.40 12.70 -33.26
CA GLY A 48 11.75 13.13 -32.88
C GLY A 48 12.65 11.99 -32.41
N LEU A 49 12.36 10.76 -32.84
CA LEU A 49 13.10 9.56 -32.48
C LEU A 49 14.25 9.30 -33.46
N TRP A 50 15.22 8.51 -33.04
CA TRP A 50 16.29 8.00 -33.90
C TRP A 50 16.15 6.49 -34.08
N GLY A 51 16.69 5.94 -35.16
CA GLY A 51 16.71 4.50 -35.39
C GLY A 51 17.42 3.76 -34.26
N GLY A 52 16.81 2.65 -33.81
CA GLY A 52 17.26 1.90 -32.65
C GLY A 52 16.12 1.17 -31.95
N ASP A 53 16.47 0.53 -30.83
CA ASP A 53 15.53 -0.24 -30.02
C ASP A 53 15.01 0.58 -28.84
N TYR A 54 13.70 0.53 -28.65
CA TYR A 54 13.00 1.25 -27.60
C TYR A 54 12.05 0.35 -26.82
N THR A 55 11.80 0.72 -25.56
CA THR A 55 10.82 0.08 -24.68
C THR A 55 9.84 1.13 -24.15
N LEU A 56 8.59 0.74 -23.93
CA LEU A 56 7.52 1.66 -23.57
C LEU A 56 7.05 1.40 -22.13
N PHE A 57 6.97 2.47 -21.34
CA PHE A 57 6.23 2.50 -20.09
C PHE A 57 4.92 3.25 -20.31
N VAL A 58 3.82 2.77 -19.73
CA VAL A 58 2.51 3.40 -19.86
C VAL A 58 1.96 3.72 -18.47
N TYR A 59 1.42 4.93 -18.32
CA TYR A 59 0.62 5.36 -17.17
C TYR A 59 -0.85 5.32 -17.58
N ALA A 60 -1.66 4.52 -16.91
CA ALA A 60 -3.05 4.26 -17.32
C ALA A 60 -4.01 3.97 -16.15
N GLU A 61 -3.58 4.17 -14.90
CA GLU A 61 -4.35 3.86 -13.69
C GLU A 61 -5.69 4.59 -13.63
N ASP A 62 -5.74 5.85 -14.06
CA ASP A 62 -6.97 6.66 -14.06
C ASP A 62 -8.02 6.11 -15.02
N GLU A 63 -7.56 5.50 -16.13
CA GLU A 63 -8.41 4.85 -17.13
C GLU A 63 -8.66 3.35 -16.84
N GLY A 64 -8.31 2.88 -15.65
CA GLY A 64 -8.51 1.50 -15.21
C GLY A 64 -7.49 0.51 -15.77
N GLY A 65 -6.35 1.00 -16.25
CA GLY A 65 -5.20 0.21 -16.65
C GLY A 65 -4.17 0.05 -15.54
N LEU A 66 -3.02 -0.54 -15.88
CA LEU A 66 -1.84 -0.60 -15.02
C LEU A 66 -0.82 0.47 -15.44
N SER A 67 -0.11 1.01 -14.46
CA SER A 67 1.13 1.75 -14.68
C SER A 67 2.31 0.77 -14.75
N ASP A 68 2.67 0.28 -15.94
CA ASP A 68 3.77 -0.67 -16.12
C ASP A 68 4.41 -0.57 -17.52
N TRP A 69 5.56 -1.24 -17.66
CA TRP A 69 6.18 -1.55 -18.94
C TRP A 69 5.25 -2.40 -19.80
N VAL A 70 5.13 -2.04 -21.08
CA VAL A 70 4.47 -2.90 -22.05
C VAL A 70 5.32 -4.15 -22.25
N ARG A 71 4.68 -5.31 -22.16
CA ARG A 71 5.32 -6.62 -22.26
C ARG A 71 4.83 -7.39 -23.48
N ASP A 72 5.69 -8.23 -24.02
CA ASP A 72 5.36 -9.15 -25.11
C ASP A 72 4.59 -10.39 -24.60
N GLU A 73 4.29 -11.32 -25.50
CA GLU A 73 3.57 -12.57 -25.16
C GLU A 73 4.34 -13.46 -24.16
N ALA A 74 5.65 -13.27 -24.03
CA ALA A 74 6.49 -13.99 -23.07
C ALA A 74 6.58 -13.28 -21.70
N GLY A 75 6.00 -12.09 -21.57
CA GLY A 75 6.06 -11.28 -20.35
C GLY A 75 7.34 -10.44 -20.22
N GLU A 76 8.19 -10.39 -21.25
CA GLU A 76 9.39 -9.57 -21.29
C GLU A 76 9.07 -8.17 -21.83
N PRO A 77 9.84 -7.12 -21.49
CA PRO A 77 9.62 -5.79 -22.02
C PRO A 77 9.56 -5.79 -23.57
N GLN A 78 8.46 -5.30 -24.14
CA GLN A 78 8.26 -5.25 -25.58
C GLN A 78 9.23 -4.25 -26.21
N VAL A 79 10.00 -4.72 -27.18
CA VAL A 79 10.98 -3.90 -27.92
C VAL A 79 10.39 -3.42 -29.24
N PHE A 80 10.45 -2.11 -29.46
CA PHE A 80 10.11 -1.45 -30.72
C PHE A 80 11.39 -1.07 -31.45
N THR A 81 11.69 -1.75 -32.56
CA THR A 81 12.82 -1.42 -33.42
C THR A 81 12.41 -0.39 -34.47
N LEU A 82 13.01 0.79 -34.40
CA LEU A 82 12.76 1.91 -35.31
C LEU A 82 13.89 2.05 -36.33
N THR A 83 13.54 2.48 -37.54
CA THR A 83 14.51 2.80 -38.60
C THR A 83 14.50 4.30 -38.86
N ASP A 84 15.67 4.90 -39.06
CA ASP A 84 15.81 6.34 -39.33
C ASP A 84 14.92 6.79 -40.50
N GLY A 85 14.05 7.78 -40.25
CA GLY A 85 13.18 8.37 -41.26
C GLY A 85 11.90 7.60 -41.57
N ASP A 86 11.66 6.48 -40.89
CA ASP A 86 10.44 5.69 -41.02
C ASP A 86 9.44 5.98 -39.89
N GLU A 87 8.16 5.80 -40.19
CA GLU A 87 7.08 5.75 -39.20
C GLU A 87 6.72 4.28 -38.95
N THR A 88 6.88 3.83 -37.71
CA THR A 88 6.44 2.51 -37.27
C THR A 88 5.08 2.63 -36.62
N ALA A 89 4.15 1.73 -36.95
CA ALA A 89 2.84 1.66 -36.31
C ALA A 89 2.67 0.35 -35.54
N ALA A 90 2.10 0.42 -34.34
CA ALA A 90 1.74 -0.76 -33.55
C ALA A 90 0.41 -0.55 -32.82
N ALA A 91 -0.31 -1.65 -32.57
CA ALA A 91 -1.52 -1.66 -31.77
C ALA A 91 -1.25 -2.44 -30.48
N LEU A 92 -1.67 -1.90 -29.34
CA LEU A 92 -1.42 -2.47 -28.02
C LEU A 92 -2.73 -2.59 -27.25
N SER A 93 -2.96 -3.75 -26.65
CA SER A 93 -4.04 -3.93 -25.67
C SER A 93 -3.43 -3.79 -24.29
N LEU A 94 -3.82 -2.75 -23.55
CA LEU A 94 -3.33 -2.51 -22.20
C LEU A 94 -4.04 -3.44 -21.20
N PRO A 95 -3.30 -3.97 -20.20
CA PRO A 95 -3.89 -4.79 -19.15
C PRO A 95 -4.73 -3.93 -18.21
N LYS A 96 -5.89 -4.46 -17.80
CA LYS A 96 -6.74 -3.79 -16.82
C LYS A 96 -6.13 -3.88 -15.43
N GLY A 97 -6.12 -2.76 -14.71
CA GLY A 97 -5.89 -2.71 -13.28
C GLY A 97 -7.19 -2.98 -12.52
N GLY A 98 -7.06 -3.56 -11.33
CA GLY A 98 -8.13 -3.53 -10.33
C GLY A 98 -8.14 -2.20 -9.59
N ALA A 99 -9.19 -1.99 -8.80
CA ALA A 99 -9.37 -0.82 -7.95
C ALA A 99 -9.92 -1.22 -6.58
N ILE A 100 -9.58 -0.41 -5.56
CA ILE A 100 -10.20 -0.47 -4.23
C ILE A 100 -10.79 0.91 -3.97
N ALA A 101 -12.11 1.00 -3.90
CA ALA A 101 -12.82 2.18 -3.45
C ALA A 101 -13.08 2.05 -1.94
N ALA A 102 -12.67 3.06 -1.17
CA ALA A 102 -12.83 3.03 0.28
C ALA A 102 -13.61 4.24 0.81
N THR A 103 -14.34 3.99 1.89
CA THR A 103 -14.94 5.02 2.73
C THR A 103 -14.32 4.93 4.12
N LEU A 104 -13.66 6.01 4.54
CA LEU A 104 -13.02 6.13 5.83
C LEU A 104 -13.78 7.17 6.67
N THR A 105 -14.27 6.74 7.82
CA THR A 105 -14.91 7.62 8.81
C THR A 105 -14.23 7.46 10.16
N ASP A 106 -14.51 8.37 11.09
CA ASP A 106 -14.28 8.09 12.50
C ASP A 106 -15.44 7.29 13.13
N ASP A 107 -15.28 6.87 14.38
CA ASP A 107 -16.30 6.20 15.21
C ASP A 107 -17.50 7.09 15.57
N GLY A 108 -17.38 8.41 15.42
CA GLY A 108 -18.49 9.38 15.45
C GLY A 108 -19.30 9.44 14.16
N GLY A 109 -18.82 8.83 13.08
CA GLY A 109 -19.42 8.83 11.75
C GLY A 109 -19.04 10.02 10.88
N GLU A 110 -18.10 10.86 11.31
CA GLU A 110 -17.57 11.97 10.52
C GLU A 110 -16.55 11.47 9.49
N PRO A 111 -16.46 12.09 8.30
CA PRO A 111 -15.45 11.75 7.31
C PRO A 111 -14.01 11.90 7.82
N ALA A 112 -13.18 10.88 7.62
CA ALA A 112 -11.77 10.89 8.01
C ALA A 112 -10.90 11.60 6.94
N TYR A 113 -11.07 12.91 6.78
CA TYR A 113 -10.32 13.72 5.81
C TYR A 113 -8.80 13.61 6.02
N GLY A 114 -8.06 13.38 4.93
CA GLY A 114 -6.61 13.23 4.94
C GLY A 114 -6.12 11.89 5.50
N ALA A 115 -7.02 10.95 5.83
CA ALA A 115 -6.64 9.59 6.16
C ALA A 115 -6.15 8.87 4.90
N GLU A 116 -5.11 8.05 5.05
CA GLU A 116 -4.53 7.28 3.97
C GLU A 116 -4.99 5.83 4.04
N LEU A 117 -5.25 5.21 2.89
CA LEU A 117 -5.35 3.76 2.76
C LEU A 117 -4.11 3.22 2.05
N TRP A 118 -3.38 2.38 2.76
CA TRP A 118 -2.20 1.67 2.26
C TRP A 118 -2.62 0.26 1.83
N ALA A 119 -2.36 -0.09 0.57
CA ALA A 119 -2.54 -1.44 0.05
C ALA A 119 -1.18 -2.08 -0.22
N THR A 120 -0.78 -2.99 0.66
CA THR A 120 0.46 -3.75 0.54
C THR A 120 0.19 -5.09 -0.14
N PRO A 121 0.78 -5.39 -1.30
CA PRO A 121 0.59 -6.66 -1.97
C PRO A 121 1.20 -7.82 -1.18
N GLU A 122 0.64 -9.02 -1.33
CA GLU A 122 1.25 -10.26 -0.83
C GLU A 122 2.58 -10.56 -1.56
N ASP A 123 2.67 -10.17 -2.83
CA ASP A 123 3.89 -10.26 -3.60
C ASP A 123 4.93 -9.25 -3.06
N PRO A 124 6.08 -9.69 -2.54
CA PRO A 124 7.10 -8.80 -2.00
C PRO A 124 7.75 -7.89 -3.04
N ASP A 125 7.67 -8.23 -4.33
CA ASP A 125 8.14 -7.39 -5.43
C ASP A 125 7.04 -6.44 -5.95
N GLY A 126 5.81 -6.59 -5.46
CA GLY A 126 4.68 -5.74 -5.81
C GLY A 126 4.80 -4.33 -5.22
N ALA A 127 4.30 -3.34 -5.97
CA ALA A 127 4.25 -1.96 -5.48
C ALA A 127 3.17 -1.79 -4.40
N VAL A 128 3.52 -1.09 -3.32
CA VAL A 128 2.54 -0.59 -2.34
C VAL A 128 1.82 0.60 -2.96
N LEU A 129 0.49 0.59 -2.94
CA LEU A 129 -0.33 1.70 -3.39
C LEU A 129 -0.91 2.45 -2.19
N ILE A 130 -0.98 3.77 -2.31
CA ILE A 130 -1.48 4.67 -1.28
C ILE A 130 -2.44 5.64 -1.93
N ALA A 131 -3.56 5.91 -1.27
CA ALA A 131 -4.49 6.96 -1.64
C ALA A 131 -4.98 7.65 -0.37
N GLU A 132 -5.25 8.94 -0.51
CA GLU A 132 -5.73 9.81 0.57
C GLU A 132 -7.24 10.04 0.43
N ALA A 133 -7.94 10.04 1.55
CA ALA A 133 -9.36 10.35 1.64
C ALA A 133 -9.62 11.84 1.40
N ASP A 134 -10.60 12.13 0.55
CA ASP A 134 -11.12 13.47 0.32
C ASP A 134 -11.97 13.98 1.51
N ALA A 135 -12.57 15.18 1.35
CA ALA A 135 -13.35 15.83 2.41
C ALA A 135 -14.60 15.03 2.82
N GLU A 136 -15.03 14.10 1.96
CA GLU A 136 -16.14 13.19 2.18
C GLU A 136 -15.68 11.82 2.72
N GLY A 137 -14.38 11.66 2.98
CA GLY A 137 -13.82 10.41 3.51
C GLY A 137 -13.68 9.34 2.43
N LEU A 138 -13.77 9.72 1.15
CA LEU A 138 -13.76 8.80 0.02
C LEU A 138 -12.39 8.79 -0.64
N LEU A 139 -11.95 7.61 -1.07
CA LEU A 139 -10.76 7.44 -1.88
C LEU A 139 -10.90 6.28 -2.84
N THR A 140 -10.03 6.24 -3.85
CA THR A 140 -9.92 5.09 -4.75
C THR A 140 -8.46 4.81 -5.05
N LEU A 141 -7.98 3.64 -4.66
CA LEU A 141 -6.74 3.07 -5.17
C LEU A 141 -7.01 2.48 -6.55
N ARG A 142 -6.24 2.87 -7.56
CA ARG A 142 -6.38 2.43 -8.95
C ARG A 142 -5.09 1.76 -9.43
N GLY A 143 -5.19 0.94 -10.47
CA GLY A 143 -4.02 0.30 -11.06
C GLY A 143 -3.45 -0.85 -10.22
N LEU A 144 -4.26 -1.50 -9.38
CA LEU A 144 -3.81 -2.68 -8.64
C LEU A 144 -3.63 -3.86 -9.60
N THR A 145 -2.53 -4.60 -9.43
CA THR A 145 -2.35 -5.88 -10.11
C THR A 145 -3.31 -6.93 -9.53
N THR A 146 -3.55 -8.02 -10.27
CA THR A 146 -4.36 -9.12 -9.75
C THR A 146 -3.62 -9.83 -8.63
N GLY A 147 -4.21 -9.90 -7.44
CA GLY A 147 -3.55 -10.50 -6.29
C GLY A 147 -4.28 -10.28 -4.98
N ARG A 148 -3.56 -10.57 -3.89
CA ARG A 148 -4.02 -10.30 -2.53
C ARG A 148 -3.30 -9.11 -1.94
N TYR A 149 -4.04 -8.31 -1.17
CA TYR A 149 -3.54 -7.12 -0.51
C TYR A 149 -3.90 -7.11 0.96
N ARG A 150 -2.96 -6.61 1.76
CA ARG A 150 -3.19 -6.21 3.14
C ARG A 150 -3.47 -4.71 3.15
N LEU A 151 -4.55 -4.32 3.83
CA LEU A 151 -4.95 -2.92 3.91
C LEU A 151 -4.71 -2.36 5.31
N GLU A 152 -4.15 -1.17 5.37
CA GLU A 152 -3.94 -0.38 6.59
C GLU A 152 -4.52 1.01 6.33
N ALA A 153 -5.49 1.43 7.13
CA ALA A 153 -5.98 2.79 7.16
C ALA A 153 -5.33 3.51 8.34
N ARG A 154 -4.76 4.69 8.07
CA ARG A 154 -4.09 5.48 9.10
C ARG A 154 -4.22 6.96 8.81
N ARG A 155 -4.13 7.77 9.85
CA ARG A 155 -4.09 9.23 9.72
C ARG A 155 -3.09 9.77 10.72
N ALA A 156 -2.04 10.39 10.21
CA ALA A 156 -1.13 11.14 11.07
C ALA A 156 -1.80 12.47 11.45
N ALA A 157 -1.65 12.87 12.71
CA ALA A 157 -2.06 14.21 13.14
C ALA A 157 -1.28 15.27 12.34
N TYR A 158 -2.00 16.18 11.69
CA TYR A 158 -1.38 17.24 10.88
C TYR A 158 -0.79 18.35 11.76
N CYS A 159 -1.38 18.54 12.94
CA CYS A 159 -0.99 19.54 13.93
C CYS A 159 -1.13 18.95 15.35
N PRO A 160 -0.40 19.47 16.36
CA PRO A 160 -0.45 18.96 17.74
C PRO A 160 -1.81 19.01 18.45
N ASN A 161 -2.81 19.68 17.86
CA ASN A 161 -4.16 19.80 18.43
C ASN A 161 -5.22 19.12 17.54
N ASP A 162 -4.80 18.47 16.45
CA ASP A 162 -5.74 17.66 15.69
C ASP A 162 -5.97 16.38 16.47
N PRO A 163 -7.22 15.90 16.61
CA PRO A 163 -7.46 14.59 17.18
C PRO A 163 -6.78 13.53 16.31
N GLY A 164 -6.11 12.60 16.98
CA GLY A 164 -5.54 11.41 16.36
C GLY A 164 -6.65 10.46 15.90
N LEU A 165 -6.27 9.51 15.05
CA LEU A 165 -7.10 8.35 14.76
C LEU A 165 -6.24 7.10 14.90
N VAL A 166 -6.78 6.09 15.58
CA VAL A 166 -6.10 4.79 15.69
C VAL A 166 -6.03 4.14 14.31
N SER A 167 -4.83 3.67 13.96
CA SER A 167 -4.62 2.97 12.69
C SER A 167 -5.30 1.60 12.72
N LEU A 168 -5.99 1.25 11.63
CA LEU A 168 -6.72 0.00 11.51
C LEU A 168 -6.27 -0.83 10.32
N TRP A 169 -6.18 -2.12 10.52
CA TRP A 169 -6.01 -3.12 9.48
C TRP A 169 -7.37 -3.65 9.04
N TRP A 170 -7.56 -3.95 7.76
CA TRP A 170 -8.81 -4.55 7.30
C TRP A 170 -9.08 -5.89 8.02
N PRO A 171 -10.31 -6.15 8.52
CA PRO A 171 -11.56 -5.41 8.30
C PRO A 171 -11.94 -4.38 9.39
N GLY A 172 -11.01 -3.98 10.25
CA GLY A 172 -11.23 -3.07 11.38
C GLY A 172 -10.46 -3.49 12.62
N GLU A 173 -9.27 -4.05 12.45
CA GLU A 173 -8.43 -4.64 13.48
C GLU A 173 -7.31 -3.69 13.87
N VAL A 174 -7.17 -3.37 15.15
CA VAL A 174 -6.04 -2.60 15.68
C VAL A 174 -4.74 -3.42 15.65
N ASN A 175 -4.87 -4.74 15.76
CA ASN A 175 -3.75 -5.68 15.72
C ASN A 175 -3.58 -6.28 14.33
N ASP A 176 -2.40 -6.05 13.77
CA ASP A 176 -2.06 -6.47 12.42
C ASP A 176 -2.10 -8.01 12.28
N ALA A 177 -1.77 -8.77 13.32
CA ALA A 177 -1.82 -10.24 13.30
C ALA A 177 -3.24 -10.79 13.06
N ARG A 178 -4.28 -10.00 13.30
CA ARG A 178 -5.69 -10.36 13.06
C ARG A 178 -6.21 -9.84 11.71
N ALA A 179 -5.39 -9.10 10.96
CA ALA A 179 -5.74 -8.56 9.67
C ALA A 179 -6.11 -9.64 8.64
N SER A 180 -7.11 -9.34 7.82
CA SER A 180 -7.54 -10.20 6.71
C SER A 180 -7.03 -9.67 5.37
N TRP A 181 -6.74 -10.59 4.46
CA TRP A 181 -6.39 -10.27 3.09
C TRP A 181 -7.64 -9.95 2.26
N VAL A 182 -7.56 -8.94 1.40
CA VAL A 182 -8.51 -8.72 0.31
C VAL A 182 -7.95 -9.28 -0.99
N SER A 183 -8.81 -9.74 -1.90
CA SER A 183 -8.41 -10.17 -3.24
C SER A 183 -8.97 -9.19 -4.26
N VAL A 184 -8.15 -8.81 -5.24
CA VAL A 184 -8.53 -7.89 -6.32
C VAL A 184 -8.19 -8.54 -7.66
N ALA A 185 -9.15 -8.58 -8.58
CA ALA A 185 -8.94 -9.03 -9.95
C ALA A 185 -8.79 -7.86 -10.94
N ALA A 186 -8.19 -8.14 -12.09
CA ALA A 186 -8.06 -7.17 -13.19
C ALA A 186 -9.43 -6.63 -13.63
N GLY A 187 -9.59 -5.31 -13.61
CA GLY A 187 -10.83 -4.62 -13.97
C GLY A 187 -11.95 -4.70 -12.92
N GLU A 188 -11.70 -5.29 -11.75
CA GLU A 188 -12.62 -5.31 -10.62
C GLU A 188 -12.49 -4.02 -9.79
N THR A 189 -13.58 -3.57 -9.18
CA THR A 189 -13.55 -2.56 -8.12
C THR A 189 -14.11 -3.15 -6.84
N LEU A 190 -13.25 -3.32 -5.83
CA LEU A 190 -13.63 -3.74 -4.49
C LEU A 190 -14.05 -2.53 -3.66
N SER A 191 -15.16 -2.62 -2.94
CA SER A 191 -15.58 -1.59 -1.99
C SER A 191 -15.26 -2.01 -0.56
N VAL A 192 -14.60 -1.13 0.19
CA VAL A 192 -14.28 -1.32 1.62
C VAL A 192 -14.71 -0.12 2.44
N ALA A 193 -15.02 -0.33 3.71
CA ALA A 193 -15.33 0.75 4.64
C ALA A 193 -14.67 0.47 6.00
N LEU A 194 -14.02 1.49 6.57
CA LEU A 194 -13.35 1.41 7.87
C LEU A 194 -13.75 2.63 8.71
N SER A 195 -14.01 2.37 9.99
CA SER A 195 -14.35 3.38 10.99
C SER A 195 -13.19 3.45 11.99
N LEU A 196 -12.34 4.47 11.88
CA LEU A 196 -11.15 4.62 12.71
C LEU A 196 -11.54 5.21 14.08
N PRO A 197 -11.14 4.59 15.20
CA PRO A 197 -11.35 5.17 16.53
C PRO A 197 -10.65 6.53 16.67
N ARG A 198 -11.29 7.47 17.35
CA ARG A 198 -10.64 8.71 17.78
C ARG A 198 -9.62 8.42 18.88
N ASP A 199 -8.53 9.17 18.87
CA ASP A 199 -7.37 9.05 19.76
C ASP A 199 -6.92 10.48 20.12
N ASP A 200 -7.57 11.07 21.12
CA ASP A 200 -7.41 12.49 21.46
C ASP A 200 -6.05 12.78 22.12
N ASP A 201 -5.46 11.83 22.83
CA ASP A 201 -4.18 11.96 23.52
C ASP A 201 -2.98 11.32 22.81
N HIS A 202 -3.23 10.62 21.70
CA HIS A 202 -2.25 10.09 20.75
C HIS A 202 -1.40 8.94 21.29
N ASP A 203 -1.93 8.13 22.19
CA ASP A 203 -1.24 6.95 22.69
C ASP A 203 -1.52 5.66 21.90
N GLY A 204 -2.39 5.77 20.89
CA GLY A 204 -2.73 4.68 19.98
C GLY A 204 -3.89 3.81 20.48
N MET A 205 -4.53 4.17 21.60
CA MET A 205 -5.80 3.62 22.05
C MET A 205 -6.96 4.50 21.59
N GLY A 206 -8.16 3.92 21.53
CA GLY A 206 -9.34 4.66 21.09
C GLY A 206 -10.09 5.24 22.29
N ASP A 207 -10.51 6.50 22.23
CA ASP A 207 -11.18 7.22 23.33
C ASP A 207 -12.39 6.45 23.89
N VAL A 208 -13.15 5.82 23.00
CA VAL A 208 -14.33 5.02 23.36
C VAL A 208 -13.92 3.78 24.16
N TRP A 209 -12.85 3.10 23.75
CA TRP A 209 -12.34 1.92 24.44
C TRP A 209 -11.78 2.31 25.81
N GLU A 210 -11.01 3.38 25.89
CA GLU A 210 -10.46 3.87 27.16
C GLU A 210 -11.57 4.23 28.15
N GLY A 211 -12.60 4.95 27.70
CA GLY A 211 -13.74 5.30 28.54
C GLY A 211 -14.54 4.09 29.02
N GLU A 212 -14.64 3.02 28.22
CA GLU A 212 -15.28 1.76 28.60
C GLU A 212 -14.47 0.97 29.64
N HIS A 213 -13.14 1.11 29.64
CA HIS A 213 -12.23 0.44 30.57
C HIS A 213 -11.73 1.36 31.70
N GLY A 214 -12.28 2.57 31.84
CA GLY A 214 -11.99 3.46 32.95
C GLY A 214 -10.60 4.12 32.93
N LEU A 215 -9.97 4.18 31.76
CA LEU A 215 -8.75 4.94 31.48
C LEU A 215 -9.06 6.42 31.17
N ASP A 216 -8.04 7.23 30.92
CA ASP A 216 -8.16 8.68 30.68
C ASP A 216 -7.75 9.08 29.27
N ALA A 217 -8.70 9.07 28.33
CA ALA A 217 -8.56 9.48 26.91
C ALA A 217 -8.11 10.93 26.66
N SER A 218 -7.73 11.67 27.70
CA SER A 218 -7.15 13.01 27.60
C SER A 218 -5.69 13.05 28.01
N ARG A 219 -5.10 11.90 28.30
CA ARG A 219 -3.76 11.76 28.87
C ARG A 219 -3.19 10.40 28.48
N ASP A 220 -2.19 10.47 27.59
CA ASP A 220 -1.31 9.37 27.20
C ASP A 220 -0.96 8.48 28.42
N ASP A 221 -1.64 7.34 28.48
CA ASP A 221 -1.51 6.32 29.50
C ASP A 221 -1.35 4.91 28.96
N GLY A 222 -1.19 4.77 27.63
CA GLY A 222 -0.90 3.52 26.95
C GLY A 222 0.31 2.74 27.48
N ASP A 223 1.32 3.42 28.04
CA ASP A 223 2.51 2.82 28.66
C ASP A 223 2.30 2.44 30.15
N GLU A 224 1.17 2.79 30.76
CA GLU A 224 0.82 2.41 32.13
C GLU A 224 0.28 0.99 32.20
N ASP A 225 0.32 0.42 33.41
CA ASP A 225 -0.12 -0.94 33.73
C ASP A 225 -1.10 -0.79 34.90
N ALA A 226 -2.39 -0.70 34.57
CA ALA A 226 -3.43 -0.31 35.54
C ALA A 226 -3.67 -1.39 36.61
N ASP A 227 -3.42 -2.66 36.30
CA ASP A 227 -3.68 -3.79 37.20
C ASP A 227 -2.42 -4.47 37.77
N LEU A 228 -1.24 -4.04 37.30
CA LEU A 228 0.10 -4.45 37.73
C LEU A 228 0.45 -5.90 37.38
N ASP A 229 -0.04 -6.39 36.25
CA ASP A 229 0.26 -7.73 35.76
C ASP A 229 1.49 -7.81 34.83
N GLY A 230 1.98 -6.68 34.35
CA GLY A 230 3.14 -6.54 33.49
C GLY A 230 2.85 -6.31 32.00
N PHE A 231 1.58 -6.20 31.60
CA PHE A 231 1.16 -5.69 30.29
C PHE A 231 0.77 -4.21 30.40
N SER A 232 1.05 -3.42 29.35
CA SER A 232 0.59 -2.03 29.33
C SER A 232 -0.84 -1.92 28.79
N ASN A 233 -1.53 -0.83 29.10
CA ASN A 233 -2.87 -0.54 28.59
C ASN A 233 -2.93 -0.69 27.06
N LEU A 234 -1.90 -0.20 26.35
CA LEU A 234 -1.79 -0.33 24.89
C LEU A 234 -1.60 -1.78 24.43
N ASP A 235 -0.76 -2.57 25.11
CA ASP A 235 -0.60 -3.98 24.79
C ASP A 235 -1.93 -4.72 24.92
N GLU A 236 -2.68 -4.41 25.98
CA GLU A 236 -3.99 -4.99 26.24
C GLU A 236 -5.06 -4.54 25.23
N TYR A 237 -5.03 -3.28 24.81
CA TYR A 237 -5.85 -2.78 23.71
C TYR A 237 -5.59 -3.57 22.41
N LEU A 238 -4.33 -3.80 22.06
CA LEU A 238 -3.95 -4.58 20.88
C LEU A 238 -4.30 -6.07 21.02
N LEU A 239 -4.31 -6.61 22.23
CA LEU A 239 -4.72 -7.99 22.50
C LEU A 239 -6.24 -8.15 22.61
N GLY A 240 -6.97 -7.07 22.87
CA GLY A 240 -8.40 -7.08 23.17
C GLY A 240 -8.71 -7.64 24.56
N THR A 241 -7.85 -7.37 25.55
CA THR A 241 -8.06 -7.69 26.97
C THR A 241 -8.54 -6.45 27.76
N ASP A 242 -8.85 -6.62 29.05
CA ASP A 242 -9.31 -5.53 29.92
C ASP A 242 -8.12 -5.02 30.74
N PRO A 243 -7.75 -3.73 30.65
CA PRO A 243 -6.59 -3.16 31.35
C PRO A 243 -6.69 -3.21 32.88
N ASN A 244 -7.86 -3.56 33.42
CA ASN A 244 -8.08 -3.73 34.86
C ASN A 244 -8.14 -5.21 35.30
N GLU A 245 -7.91 -6.16 34.38
CA GLU A 245 -7.94 -7.59 34.68
C GLU A 245 -6.72 -8.36 34.13
N ALA A 246 -5.97 -8.95 35.06
CA ALA A 246 -4.73 -9.63 34.73
C ALA A 246 -4.89 -10.68 33.62
N VAL A 247 -4.07 -10.52 32.59
CA VAL A 247 -3.92 -11.39 31.44
C VAL A 247 -3.50 -12.79 31.92
N LYS A 248 -4.34 -13.79 31.62
CA LYS A 248 -4.10 -15.19 32.00
C LYS A 248 -3.68 -16.00 30.78
N ASP A 249 -2.65 -16.81 30.94
CA ASP A 249 -2.31 -17.85 29.96
C ASP A 249 -3.42 -18.92 29.83
N ASP A 250 -3.37 -19.74 28.78
CA ASP A 250 -4.27 -20.88 28.53
C ASP A 250 -4.33 -21.92 29.68
N ARG A 251 -3.51 -21.76 30.72
CA ARG A 251 -3.45 -22.61 31.92
C ARG A 251 -3.94 -21.87 33.17
N GLY A 252 -4.50 -20.67 33.03
CA GLY A 252 -5.01 -19.84 34.12
C GLY A 252 -3.92 -19.19 34.97
N ARG A 253 -2.71 -19.01 34.43
CA ARG A 253 -1.56 -18.41 35.11
C ARG A 253 -1.31 -17.03 34.51
N CYS A 254 -1.21 -16.00 35.34
CA CYS A 254 -0.81 -14.69 34.87
C CYS A 254 0.65 -14.72 34.40
N GLU A 255 0.93 -14.27 33.17
CA GLU A 255 2.29 -13.96 32.76
C GLU A 255 2.64 -12.61 33.38
N GLY A 256 3.59 -12.57 34.32
CA GLY A 256 4.09 -11.30 34.86
C GLY A 256 3.68 -10.92 36.28
N CYS A 257 2.79 -11.69 36.94
CA CYS A 257 2.54 -11.58 38.39
C CYS A 257 3.85 -11.59 39.21
N GLY A 258 4.37 -10.41 39.55
CA GLY A 258 5.64 -10.23 40.21
C GLY A 258 5.55 -10.55 41.70
N GLY A 259 6.07 -11.71 42.10
CA GLY A 259 6.25 -12.06 43.51
C GLY A 259 6.97 -13.38 43.75
N ASP A 260 8.31 -13.31 43.81
CA ASP A 260 9.29 -14.28 44.34
C ASP A 260 9.73 -15.50 43.50
N GLY A 261 10.95 -15.40 42.96
CA GLY A 261 11.90 -16.54 42.95
C GLY A 261 12.50 -16.98 41.62
N ALA A 262 13.67 -16.40 41.29
CA ALA A 262 14.78 -17.00 40.53
C ALA A 262 14.48 -17.92 39.32
N GLY A 263 14.63 -17.36 38.11
CA GLY A 263 14.80 -18.14 36.89
C GLY A 263 15.49 -17.32 35.81
N ALA A 264 16.82 -17.41 35.73
CA ALA A 264 17.60 -16.78 34.67
C ALA A 264 17.16 -17.29 33.29
N LEU A 265 16.53 -16.42 32.48
CA LEU A 265 16.37 -16.64 31.05
C LEU A 265 17.74 -16.48 30.38
N ALA A 266 18.34 -17.62 30.04
CA ALA A 266 19.50 -17.68 29.18
C ALA A 266 19.10 -17.25 27.76
N LEU A 267 19.50 -16.04 27.37
CA LEU A 267 19.51 -15.60 25.98
C LEU A 267 20.46 -16.51 25.19
N GLY A 268 19.87 -17.38 24.35
CA GLY A 268 20.58 -18.19 23.38
C GLY A 268 21.13 -17.31 22.25
N LEU A 269 22.32 -16.75 22.42
CA LEU A 269 23.14 -16.21 21.35
C LEU A 269 23.50 -17.34 20.37
N SER A 270 22.72 -17.51 19.31
CA SER A 270 23.15 -18.28 18.15
C SER A 270 24.15 -17.46 17.35
N ALA A 271 25.43 -17.74 17.60
CA ALA A 271 26.55 -17.28 16.80
C ALA A 271 26.46 -17.85 15.38
N PHE A 272 26.03 -17.04 14.41
CA PHE A 272 26.24 -17.33 13.00
C PHE A 272 27.74 -17.26 12.69
N THR A 273 28.34 -18.42 12.44
CA THR A 273 29.75 -18.54 12.07
C THR A 273 29.92 -18.16 10.59
N LEU A 274 30.59 -17.04 10.32
CA LEU A 274 31.08 -16.70 8.99
C LEU A 274 32.11 -17.74 8.52
N ARG A 275 31.72 -18.62 7.60
CA ARG A 275 32.67 -19.43 6.81
C ARG A 275 33.31 -18.56 5.71
N ARG A 276 34.48 -18.00 5.99
CA ARG A 276 35.39 -17.48 4.95
C ARG A 276 35.94 -18.65 4.12
N ARG A 277 35.49 -18.80 2.86
CA ARG A 277 36.21 -19.59 1.85
C ARG A 277 37.46 -18.81 1.39
N ARG A 278 38.64 -19.23 1.85
CA ARG A 278 39.91 -18.84 1.20
C ARG A 278 40.09 -19.64 -0.09
N ARG A 279 40.17 -18.95 -1.24
CA ARG A 279 40.76 -19.49 -2.47
C ARG A 279 42.25 -19.75 -2.22
N ARG A 280 42.73 -20.96 -2.52
CA ARG A 280 44.16 -21.21 -2.70
C ARG A 280 44.54 -20.82 -4.13
N GLN A 281 45.68 -20.14 -4.23
CA GLN A 281 46.45 -19.96 -5.46
C GLN A 281 46.88 -21.32 -6.03
#